data_AF-A0A024Q900-F1
#
_entry.id   AF-A0A024Q900-F1
#
_cell.length_a   1.000
_cell.length_b   1.000
_cell.length_c   1.000
_cell.angle_alpha   90.00
_cell.angle_beta   90.00
_cell.angle_gamma   90.00
#
_symmetry.space_group_name_H-M   'P 1'
#
loop_
_entity.id
_entity.type
_entity.pdbx_description
1 polymer ?
#
loop_
_entity_poly.entity_id
_entity_poly.type
_entity_poly.pdbx_seq_one_letter_code
_entity_poly.pdbx_strand_id
1 'polypeptide(L)'
;MRYAKSSRPNSIKFDQDYLYVNIRNIDFSFNYNGKTFTYVPSAGKEIIINQKTLALENARTLFAFGHRTETIYLNLSYLLHMPSFVKELNIILANRDYAIKTAAYASNYTNDLIIDQLEQWNVKRLIDKALDNKDEHAFNELLKLL
;
A
#
# COMPACT_ATOMS: atom_id res chain seq x y z
N MET A 1 21.45 -9.98 -24.71
CA MET A 1 20.24 -10.09 -23.87
C MET A 1 19.94 -11.57 -23.62
N ARG A 2 20.05 -12.07 -22.38
CA ARG A 2 19.72 -13.46 -22.04
C ARG A 2 18.43 -13.47 -21.22
N TYR A 3 17.34 -14.00 -21.78
CA TYR A 3 16.10 -14.24 -21.06
C TYR A 3 16.24 -15.58 -20.32
N ALA A 4 16.35 -15.55 -18.99
CA ALA A 4 16.28 -16.75 -18.17
C ALA A 4 14.81 -16.99 -17.76
N LYS A 5 14.17 -17.98 -18.39
CA LYS A 5 12.79 -18.39 -18.08
C LYS A 5 12.84 -19.51 -17.03
N SER A 6 12.39 -19.23 -15.80
CA SER A 6 12.34 -20.21 -14.70
C SER A 6 10.89 -20.59 -14.37
N SER A 7 10.62 -21.89 -14.31
CA SER A 7 9.31 -22.54 -14.25
C SER A 7 8.74 -22.66 -12.83
N ARG A 8 8.10 -21.60 -12.36
CA ARG A 8 6.84 -21.52 -11.56
C ARG A 8 6.24 -20.12 -11.87
N PRO A 9 4.92 -19.94 -11.97
CA PRO A 9 4.33 -19.02 -12.94
C PRO A 9 4.61 -17.54 -12.65
N ASN A 10 5.45 -16.90 -13.47
CA ASN A 10 5.42 -15.48 -13.86
C ASN A 10 5.34 -14.38 -12.77
N SER A 11 5.50 -14.69 -11.49
CA SER A 11 5.32 -13.73 -10.39
C SER A 11 6.46 -12.71 -10.28
N ILE A 12 7.63 -12.96 -10.87
CA ILE A 12 8.77 -12.06 -10.77
C ILE A 12 9.46 -11.96 -12.12
N LYS A 13 9.68 -10.73 -12.58
CA LYS A 13 10.54 -10.38 -13.73
C LYS A 13 11.60 -9.40 -13.25
N PHE A 14 12.72 -9.33 -13.93
CA PHE A 14 13.75 -8.34 -13.63
C PHE A 14 14.44 -7.89 -14.92
N ASP A 15 14.95 -6.66 -14.88
CA ASP A 15 15.91 -6.16 -15.84
C ASP A 15 17.19 -5.69 -15.12
N GLN A 16 17.96 -4.78 -15.71
CA GLN A 16 19.21 -4.29 -15.13
C GLN A 16 19.00 -3.46 -13.87
N ASP A 17 17.87 -2.76 -13.75
CA ASP A 17 17.63 -1.76 -12.71
C ASP A 17 16.41 -2.10 -11.85
N TYR A 18 15.47 -2.89 -12.35
CA TYR A 18 14.18 -3.10 -11.70
C TYR A 18 13.81 -4.56 -11.52
N LEU A 19 13.14 -4.83 -10.40
CA LEU A 19 12.48 -6.06 -10.04
C LEU A 19 10.97 -5.82 -10.07
N TYR A 20 10.27 -6.57 -10.91
CA TYR A 20 8.83 -6.50 -11.11
C TYR A 20 8.19 -7.72 -10.44
N VAL A 21 7.43 -7.51 -9.38
CA VAL A 21 6.73 -8.56 -8.64
C VAL A 21 5.25 -8.54 -9.01
N ASN A 22 4.83 -9.48 -9.85
CA ASN A 22 3.44 -9.71 -10.17
C ASN A 22 2.73 -10.42 -9.02
N ILE A 23 1.71 -9.76 -8.46
CA ILE A 23 0.95 -10.23 -7.30
C ILE A 23 -0.44 -10.73 -7.67
N ARG A 24 -0.74 -10.98 -8.96
CA ARG A 24 -2.09 -11.37 -9.43
C ARG A 24 -2.67 -12.58 -8.68
N ASN A 25 -1.80 -13.48 -8.23
CA ASN A 25 -2.16 -14.73 -7.58
C ASN A 25 -1.82 -14.73 -6.07
N ILE A 26 -1.63 -13.56 -5.45
CA ILE A 26 -1.44 -13.47 -4.01
C ILE A 26 -2.78 -13.75 -3.31
N ASP A 27 -2.76 -14.66 -2.34
CA ASP A 27 -3.91 -14.89 -1.46
C ASP A 27 -3.75 -13.99 -0.24
N PHE A 28 -4.16 -12.73 -0.41
CA PHE A 28 -4.07 -11.73 0.65
C PHE A 28 -5.46 -11.17 0.97
N SER A 29 -5.77 -11.16 2.27
CA SER A 29 -6.98 -10.55 2.81
C SER A 29 -6.69 -9.85 4.13
N PHE A 30 -7.54 -8.89 4.47
CA PHE A 30 -7.49 -8.21 5.76
C PHE A 30 -8.89 -7.90 6.27
N ASN A 31 -8.99 -7.69 7.58
CA ASN A 31 -10.23 -7.32 8.24
C ASN A 31 -10.28 -5.80 8.45
N TYR A 32 -11.39 -5.17 8.06
CA TYR A 32 -11.66 -3.75 8.26
C TYR A 32 -13.15 -3.56 8.56
N ASN A 33 -13.47 -2.86 9.65
CA ASN A 33 -14.85 -2.62 10.12
C ASN A 33 -15.71 -3.89 10.18
N GLY A 34 -15.15 -5.00 10.69
CA GLY A 34 -15.84 -6.29 10.81
C GLY A 34 -16.04 -7.05 9.48
N LYS A 35 -15.49 -6.56 8.37
CA LYS A 35 -15.57 -7.17 7.04
C LYS A 35 -14.21 -7.66 6.58
N THR A 36 -14.18 -8.80 5.89
CA THR A 36 -12.96 -9.34 5.28
C THR A 36 -12.87 -8.90 3.82
N PHE A 37 -11.86 -8.13 3.50
CA PHE A 37 -11.55 -7.66 2.16
C PHE A 37 -10.43 -8.51 1.56
N THR A 38 -10.68 -9.10 0.39
CA THR A 38 -9.72 -9.98 -0.31
C THR A 38 -9.21 -9.31 -1.56
N TYR A 39 -7.92 -9.46 -1.86
CA TYR A 39 -7.32 -8.89 -3.06
C TYR A 39 -8.05 -9.35 -4.33
N VAL A 40 -8.34 -8.39 -5.21
CA VAL A 40 -8.94 -8.64 -6.52
C VAL A 40 -8.01 -8.06 -7.59
N PRO A 41 -7.50 -8.87 -8.54
CA PRO A 41 -6.58 -8.40 -9.56
C PRO A 41 -7.28 -7.64 -10.70
N SER A 42 -8.23 -6.77 -10.36
CA SER A 42 -8.91 -5.85 -11.28
C SER A 42 -8.12 -4.56 -11.50
N ALA A 43 -7.39 -4.08 -10.47
CA ALA A 43 -6.56 -2.86 -10.52
C ALA A 43 -5.05 -3.19 -10.55
N GLY A 44 -4.22 -2.54 -9.71
CA GLY A 44 -2.79 -2.80 -9.59
C GLY A 44 -2.47 -4.30 -9.48
N LYS A 45 -1.50 -4.76 -10.27
CA LYS A 45 -1.14 -6.19 -10.41
C LYS A 45 0.35 -6.46 -10.25
N GLU A 46 1.15 -5.40 -10.11
CA GLU A 46 2.60 -5.48 -10.10
C GLU A 46 3.18 -4.47 -9.10
N ILE A 47 4.25 -4.87 -8.43
CA ILE A 47 5.06 -4.05 -7.54
C ILE A 47 6.42 -3.89 -8.20
N ILE A 48 6.91 -2.65 -8.33
CA ILE A 48 8.16 -2.33 -9.01
C ILE A 48 9.17 -1.86 -7.97
N ILE A 49 10.29 -2.55 -7.89
CA ILE A 49 11.37 -2.28 -6.94
C ILE A 49 12.63 -1.96 -7.71
N ASN A 50 13.26 -0.84 -7.40
CA ASN A 50 14.58 -0.49 -7.89
C ASN A 50 15.64 -1.36 -7.21
N GLN A 51 16.44 -2.11 -7.95
CA GLN A 51 17.42 -3.04 -7.41
C GLN A 51 18.63 -2.34 -6.77
N LYS A 52 18.92 -1.09 -7.16
CA LYS A 52 20.04 -0.31 -6.62
C LYS A 52 19.65 0.39 -5.32
N THR A 53 18.49 1.06 -5.31
CA THR A 53 18.03 1.85 -4.17
C THR A 53 17.11 1.06 -3.23
N LEU A 54 16.60 -0.08 -3.68
CA LEU A 54 15.51 -0.85 -3.04
C LEU A 54 14.21 -0.04 -2.90
N ALA A 55 14.07 1.07 -3.63
CA ALA A 55 12.89 1.92 -3.59
C ALA A 55 11.73 1.32 -4.38
N LEU A 56 10.52 1.64 -3.93
CA LEU A 56 9.29 1.29 -4.64
C LEU A 56 8.92 2.38 -5.63
N GLU A 57 9.01 2.06 -6.90
CA GLU A 57 8.76 3.02 -7.99
C GLU A 57 7.27 3.31 -8.16
N ASN A 58 6.40 2.42 -7.66
CA ASN A 58 4.96 2.50 -7.87
C ASN A 58 4.15 2.52 -6.56
N ALA A 59 4.70 3.11 -5.50
CA ALA A 59 4.09 3.21 -4.17
C ALA A 59 2.66 3.78 -4.15
N ARG A 60 2.33 4.66 -5.10
CA ARG A 60 0.99 5.28 -5.24
C ARG A 60 -0.02 4.42 -6.02
N THR A 61 0.40 3.28 -6.56
CA THR A 61 -0.49 2.39 -7.34
C THR A 61 -1.60 1.85 -6.46
N LEU A 62 -2.84 1.93 -6.93
CA LEU A 62 -4.02 1.42 -6.23
C LEU A 62 -4.26 -0.07 -6.53
N PHE A 63 -4.51 -0.83 -5.48
CA PHE A 63 -4.85 -2.24 -5.50
C PHE A 63 -6.28 -2.40 -4.99
N ALA A 64 -7.08 -3.21 -5.69
CA ALA A 64 -8.48 -3.40 -5.38
C ALA A 64 -8.66 -4.57 -4.41
N PHE A 65 -9.58 -4.40 -3.46
CA PHE A 65 -9.97 -5.41 -2.50
C PHE A 65 -11.47 -5.51 -2.41
N GLY A 66 -12.01 -6.71 -2.58
CA GLY A 66 -13.45 -6.97 -2.61
C GLY A 66 -13.96 -7.59 -1.32
N HIS A 67 -15.16 -7.19 -0.93
CA HIS A 67 -16.01 -7.87 0.05
C HIS A 67 -17.45 -7.88 -0.47
N ARG A 68 -17.93 -9.05 -0.95
CA ARG A 68 -19.26 -9.18 -1.56
C ARG A 68 -19.46 -8.17 -2.71
N THR A 69 -20.26 -7.13 -2.52
CA THR A 69 -20.54 -6.06 -3.48
C THR A 69 -19.68 -4.82 -3.28
N GLU A 70 -18.93 -4.75 -2.17
CA GLU A 70 -18.08 -3.61 -1.83
C GLU A 70 -16.67 -3.83 -2.39
N THR A 71 -16.06 -2.77 -2.89
CA THR A 71 -14.66 -2.76 -3.31
C THR A 71 -13.98 -1.52 -2.75
N ILE A 72 -12.83 -1.72 -2.12
CA ILE A 72 -11.97 -0.63 -1.64
C ILE A 72 -10.64 -0.66 -2.39
N TYR A 73 -10.02 0.50 -2.49
CA TYR A 73 -8.75 0.68 -3.17
C TYR A 73 -7.71 1.17 -2.17
N LEU A 74 -6.60 0.46 -2.07
CA LEU A 74 -5.49 0.84 -1.20
C LEU A 74 -4.23 1.04 -2.05
N ASN A 75 -3.48 2.10 -1.76
CA ASN A 75 -2.18 2.28 -2.40
C ASN A 75 -1.16 1.26 -1.86
N LEU A 76 -0.14 0.96 -2.65
CA LEU A 76 0.92 0.04 -2.25
C LEU A 76 1.60 0.49 -0.95
N SER A 77 1.81 1.79 -0.79
CA SER A 77 2.39 2.32 0.45
C SER A 77 1.60 1.88 1.67
N TYR A 78 0.28 2.07 1.69
CA TYR A 78 -0.58 1.64 2.80
C TYR A 78 -0.54 0.13 3.02
N LEU A 79 -0.53 -0.67 1.95
CA LEU A 79 -0.41 -2.12 2.08
C LEU A 79 0.88 -2.57 2.77
N LEU A 80 1.99 -1.87 2.55
CA LEU A 80 3.27 -2.18 3.19
C LEU A 80 3.32 -1.86 4.69
N HIS A 81 2.32 -1.15 5.20
CA HIS A 81 2.16 -0.95 6.64
C HIS A 81 1.44 -2.15 7.30
N MET A 82 0.84 -3.03 6.51
CA MET A 82 0.20 -4.24 7.02
C MET A 82 1.25 -5.35 7.19
N PRO A 83 1.56 -5.80 8.42
CA PRO A 83 2.57 -6.84 8.64
C PRO A 83 2.24 -8.15 7.90
N SER A 84 0.95 -8.47 7.79
CA SER A 84 0.47 -9.63 7.03
C SER A 84 0.77 -9.50 5.54
N PHE A 85 0.57 -8.34 4.94
CA PHE A 85 0.91 -8.11 3.52
C PHE A 85 2.42 -8.21 3.29
N VAL A 86 3.22 -7.56 4.14
CA VAL A 86 4.68 -7.63 4.05
C VAL A 86 5.17 -9.06 4.18
N LYS A 87 4.58 -9.86 5.07
CA LYS A 87 4.88 -11.28 5.21
C LYS A 87 4.60 -12.04 3.91
N GLU A 88 3.42 -11.89 3.30
CA GLU A 88 3.09 -12.54 2.04
C GLU A 88 4.00 -12.10 0.88
N LEU A 89 4.29 -10.80 0.80
CA LEU A 89 5.23 -10.27 -0.18
C LEU A 89 6.64 -10.86 0.01
N ASN A 90 7.12 -10.94 1.26
CA ASN A 90 8.40 -11.56 1.59
C ASN A 90 8.42 -13.05 1.24
N ILE A 91 7.31 -13.79 1.36
CA ILE A 91 7.24 -15.20 0.92
C ILE A 91 7.46 -15.30 -0.59
N ILE A 92 6.86 -14.40 -1.37
CA ILE A 92 7.07 -14.34 -2.83
C ILE A 92 8.54 -14.09 -3.16
N LEU A 93 9.19 -13.20 -2.42
CA LEU A 93 10.56 -12.74 -2.65
C LEU A 93 11.65 -13.69 -2.10
N ALA A 94 11.40 -14.31 -0.94
CA ALA A 94 12.32 -15.22 -0.26
C ALA A 94 12.62 -16.48 -1.07
N ASN A 95 11.69 -16.89 -1.95
CA ASN A 95 11.90 -17.98 -2.89
C ASN A 95 13.02 -17.74 -3.91
N ARG A 96 13.64 -16.54 -3.93
CA ARG A 96 14.61 -16.11 -4.95
C ARG A 96 15.84 -15.38 -4.38
N ASP A 97 16.14 -15.53 -3.08
CA ASP A 97 17.24 -14.82 -2.38
C ASP A 97 17.12 -13.28 -2.35
N TYR A 98 15.97 -12.72 -2.73
CA TYR A 98 15.67 -11.30 -2.59
C TYR A 98 15.04 -11.06 -1.22
N ALA A 99 15.81 -11.22 -0.14
CA ALA A 99 15.39 -10.69 1.15
C ALA A 99 15.41 -9.16 1.03
N ILE A 100 14.28 -8.54 0.67
CA ILE A 100 14.16 -7.10 0.71
C ILE A 100 14.40 -6.69 2.16
N LYS A 101 15.35 -5.78 2.38
CA LYS A 101 15.48 -5.04 3.65
C LYS A 101 14.26 -4.11 3.81
N THR A 102 13.05 -4.67 3.89
CA THR A 102 11.77 -3.94 3.95
C THR A 102 11.65 -3.13 5.24
N ALA A 103 12.39 -3.49 6.28
CA ALA A 103 12.36 -2.82 7.58
C ALA A 103 12.72 -1.32 7.51
N ALA A 104 13.64 -0.92 6.63
CA ALA A 104 14.06 0.49 6.52
C ALA A 104 13.09 1.36 5.70
N TYR A 105 12.32 0.75 4.79
CA TYR A 105 11.28 1.43 4.02
C TYR A 105 9.96 1.49 4.80
N ALA A 106 9.62 0.43 5.52
CA ALA A 106 8.49 0.43 6.44
C ALA A 106 8.66 1.54 7.49
N SER A 107 9.84 1.74 8.08
CA SER A 107 10.07 2.71 9.16
C SER A 107 10.01 4.19 8.75
N ASN A 108 10.49 4.55 7.54
CA ASN A 108 10.44 5.94 7.08
C ASN A 108 9.05 6.30 6.53
N TYR A 109 8.41 5.39 5.79
CA TYR A 109 7.08 5.62 5.26
C TYR A 109 5.98 5.53 6.35
N THR A 110 6.20 4.73 7.41
CA THR A 110 5.30 4.70 8.60
C THR A 110 5.25 6.04 9.29
N ASN A 111 6.37 6.74 9.43
CA ASN A 111 6.35 8.05 10.08
C ASN A 111 5.54 9.06 9.26
N ASP A 112 5.78 9.16 7.95
CA ASP A 112 5.06 10.11 7.09
C ASP A 112 3.55 9.79 7.03
N LEU A 113 3.18 8.51 6.94
CA LEU A 113 1.77 8.10 6.86
C LEU A 113 1.05 8.21 8.22
N ILE A 114 1.75 8.01 9.34
CA ILE A 114 1.22 8.29 10.69
C ILE A 114 1.02 9.80 10.85
N ILE A 115 1.94 10.63 10.38
CA ILE A 115 1.80 12.09 10.38
C ILE A 115 0.58 12.49 9.55
N ASP A 116 0.45 12.00 8.31
CA ASP A 116 -0.71 12.30 7.45
C ASP A 116 -2.04 11.88 8.10
N GLN A 117 -2.10 10.71 8.74
CA GLN A 117 -3.30 10.25 9.46
C GLN A 117 -3.62 11.10 10.68
N LEU A 118 -2.60 11.44 11.48
CA LEU A 118 -2.75 12.31 12.64
C LEU A 118 -3.19 13.72 12.23
N GLU A 119 -2.70 14.23 11.11
CA GLU A 119 -3.12 15.51 10.54
C GLU A 119 -4.59 15.46 10.11
N GLN A 120 -5.01 14.43 9.37
CA GLN A 120 -6.41 14.26 9.00
C GLN A 120 -7.34 14.12 10.21
N TRP A 121 -6.94 13.38 11.24
CA TRP A 121 -7.70 13.25 12.47
C TRP A 121 -7.78 14.58 13.24
N ASN A 122 -6.68 15.34 13.25
CA ASN A 122 -6.67 16.65 13.88
C ASN A 122 -7.57 17.64 13.14
N VAL A 123 -7.56 17.65 11.81
CA VAL A 123 -8.46 18.49 10.98
C VAL A 123 -9.92 18.16 11.29
N LYS A 124 -10.30 16.87 11.31
CA LYS A 124 -11.66 16.45 11.68
C LYS A 124 -12.07 16.90 13.08
N ARG A 125 -11.19 16.73 14.07
CA ARG A 125 -11.45 17.19 15.44
C ARG A 125 -11.61 18.72 15.52
N LEU A 126 -10.86 19.47 14.72
CA LEU A 126 -10.97 20.92 14.65
C LEU A 126 -12.29 21.36 13.99
N ILE A 127 -12.76 20.61 12.99
CA ILE A 127 -14.08 20.81 12.36
C ILE A 127 -15.19 20.59 13.40
N ASP A 128 -15.14 19.49 14.16
CA ASP A 128 -16.12 19.21 15.22
C ASP A 128 -16.13 20.34 16.26
N LYS A 129 -14.94 20.82 16.66
CA LYS A 129 -14.81 21.95 17.58
C LYS A 129 -15.34 23.27 17.00
N ALA A 130 -15.17 23.51 15.70
CA ALA A 130 -15.71 24.69 15.04
C ALA A 130 -17.25 24.65 15.03
N LEU A 131 -17.83 23.47 14.79
CA LEU A 131 -19.28 23.25 14.87
C LEU A 131 -19.82 23.50 16.29
N ASP A 132 -19.16 22.95 17.32
CA ASP A 132 -19.55 23.13 18.73
C ASP A 132 -19.56 24.61 19.14
N ASN A 133 -18.61 25.39 18.62
CA ASN A 133 -18.48 26.82 18.91
C ASN A 133 -19.24 27.72 17.93
N LYS A 134 -19.94 27.14 16.94
CA LYS A 134 -20.62 27.86 15.84
C LYS A 134 -19.69 28.82 15.08
N ASP A 135 -18.42 28.45 14.93
CA ASP A 135 -17.43 29.22 14.16
C ASP A 135 -17.45 28.79 12.69
N GLU A 136 -18.35 29.42 11.94
CA GLU A 136 -18.59 29.15 10.52
C GLU A 136 -17.38 29.47 9.63
N HIS A 137 -16.57 30.46 10.01
CA HIS A 137 -15.38 30.81 9.26
C HIS A 137 -14.32 29.71 9.39
N ALA A 138 -14.01 29.28 10.63
CA ALA A 138 -13.06 28.21 10.86
C ALA A 138 -13.49 26.88 10.22
N PHE A 139 -14.78 26.56 10.28
CA PHE A 139 -15.34 25.37 9.63
C PHE A 139 -15.07 25.35 8.12
N ASN A 140 -15.37 26.45 7.42
CA ASN A 140 -15.20 26.55 5.97
C ASN A 140 -13.72 26.50 5.54
N GLU A 141 -12.80 27.06 6.34
CA GLU A 141 -11.37 26.97 6.05
C GLU A 141 -10.83 25.54 6.24
N LEU A 142 -11.27 24.84 7.29
CA LEU A 142 -10.83 23.48 7.58
C LEU A 142 -11.37 22.46 6.57
N LEU A 143 -12.57 22.68 6.01
CA LEU A 143 -13.12 21.85 4.94
C LEU A 143 -12.29 21.85 3.66
N LYS A 144 -11.53 22.92 3.39
CA LYS A 144 -10.64 23.01 2.20
C LYS A 144 -9.39 22.14 2.33
N LEU A 145 -9.11 21.64 3.54
CA LEU A 145 -7.95 20.80 3.86
C LEU A 145 -8.29 19.30 3.88
N LEU A 146 -9.55 18.94 3.61
CA LEU A 146 -10.01 17.56 3.38
C LEU A 146 -9.95 17.21 1.89
#